data_AF-A0A960EEQ1-F1
#
_entry.id   AF-A0A960EEQ1-F1
#
_cell.length_a   1.000
_cell.length_b   1.000
_cell.length_c   1.000
_cell.angle_alpha   90.00
_cell.angle_beta   90.00
_cell.angle_gamma   90.00
#
_symmetry.space_group_name_H-M   'P 1'
#
loop_
_entity.id
_entity.type
_entity.pdbx_description
1 polymer ?
#
loop_
_entity_poly.entity_id
_entity_poly.type
_entity_poly.pdbx_seq_one_letter_code
_entity_poly.pdbx_strand_id
1 'polypeptide(L)'
;MATRRRLATAVALVAALVLAACTAGGDGDAETTAAPTTDRSQGGPTTTGPLGSEPTQPPPGIRIEVLSSQPDRVTGDEARIRVTPPDGSDPDEVALTLDDRDVTDQLAVVGDALEGVVTGFIEGNNTLRASAGDDAVVQRVRAWPRTGPVFSGPHLPLLACATEAFELGPPTDADCSAAPVTTDGTIDDSSELRVRRERGVVNRSTYEIAWADADPSDEAPTGWNGALVLRFSGGPDCTGLYGQGVPGVTAADPRLLQAGYVVATASFTDASVTCNDVLAAETAMMVRERVIEAFGVPEITIGDATSGGGALAHLLTQDYPGLINGAVVSEGFADLVTAASGAADCRLLEAYAGTDAGRALHPLQRAEIAGHASAATCATWAGRFGGALDPTVGCDPAIAAADRYDPAANRGGVRCTLADAARNQSLTDPDTGWALPAFDNVGIQYGLEALNAGVIEVDEFLDLNAGIGGLDGDGRPAELRTEADPEAVLHAYETGRVSMGGGDQAE
;
A
#
# COMPACT_ATOMS: atom_id res chain seq x y z
N MET A 1 -9.62 59.35 -58.45
CA MET A 1 -9.26 60.33 -57.39
C MET A 1 -8.07 59.74 -56.64
N ALA A 2 -6.88 60.34 -56.72
CA ALA A 2 -6.44 61.48 -55.91
C ALA A 2 -6.31 61.07 -54.41
N THR A 3 -5.17 60.52 -53.97
CA THR A 3 -3.89 61.17 -53.58
C THR A 3 -3.76 61.51 -52.09
N ARG A 4 -2.62 61.05 -51.52
CA ARG A 4 -1.86 61.59 -50.36
C ARG A 4 -2.45 61.27 -48.96
N ARG A 5 -1.75 60.64 -48.01
CA ARG A 5 -0.34 60.72 -47.51
C ARG A 5 -0.16 61.83 -46.47
N ARG A 6 0.30 61.42 -45.26
CA ARG A 6 1.22 62.06 -44.26
C ARG A 6 0.66 61.95 -42.82
N LEU A 7 1.41 61.82 -41.72
CA LEU A 7 2.86 61.72 -41.41
C LEU A 7 3.07 60.50 -40.46
N ALA A 8 4.15 59.69 -40.53
CA ALA A 8 5.50 59.91 -39.95
C ALA A 8 5.46 60.37 -38.47
N THR A 9 6.02 59.63 -37.50
CA THR A 9 7.48 59.55 -37.21
C THR A 9 7.68 58.58 -36.01
N ALA A 10 8.70 57.72 -35.87
CA ALA A 10 9.72 57.16 -36.79
C ALA A 10 10.52 56.01 -36.11
N VAL A 11 11.18 55.15 -36.91
CA VAL A 11 12.50 54.48 -36.72
C VAL A 11 12.79 53.83 -35.33
N ALA A 12 12.84 52.50 -35.11
CA ALA A 12 13.38 51.31 -35.83
C ALA A 12 14.78 50.84 -35.36
N LEU A 13 14.85 49.57 -34.90
CA LEU A 13 15.95 48.58 -34.98
C LEU A 13 15.37 47.24 -34.47
N VAL A 14 15.63 46.03 -35.00
CA VAL A 14 16.18 45.56 -36.29
C VAL A 14 15.48 44.21 -36.58
N ALA A 15 15.38 43.82 -37.86
CA ALA A 15 14.80 42.54 -38.29
C ALA A 15 15.79 41.71 -39.12
N ALA A 16 15.40 40.47 -39.43
CA ALA A 16 16.01 39.50 -40.36
C ALA A 16 17.26 38.75 -39.84
N LEU A 17 17.27 37.40 -39.73
CA LEU A 17 16.97 36.27 -40.66
C LEU A 17 18.18 35.87 -41.51
N VAL A 18 18.49 34.56 -41.56
CA VAL A 18 18.41 33.68 -42.76
C VAL A 18 19.15 32.32 -42.54
N LEU A 19 18.37 31.23 -42.67
CA LEU A 19 18.63 29.86 -43.16
C LEU A 19 19.99 29.11 -43.03
N ALA A 20 19.81 27.84 -42.59
CA ALA A 20 20.27 26.58 -43.20
C ALA A 20 21.74 26.10 -43.12
N ALA A 21 21.91 24.87 -42.57
CA ALA A 21 22.59 23.76 -43.22
C ALA A 21 22.21 22.41 -42.58
N CYS A 22 22.00 21.37 -43.38
CA CYS A 22 22.10 19.98 -42.93
C CYS A 22 23.52 19.48 -43.28
N THR A 23 24.35 19.15 -42.29
CA THR A 23 25.56 18.32 -42.49
C THR A 23 25.90 17.53 -41.25
N ALA A 24 26.37 16.31 -41.49
CA ALA A 24 26.75 15.27 -40.54
C ALA A 24 27.77 15.66 -39.45
N GLY A 25 27.69 14.93 -38.33
CA GLY A 25 28.82 14.23 -37.70
C GLY A 25 29.94 15.08 -37.09
N GLY A 26 30.03 15.02 -35.75
CA GLY A 26 31.19 15.50 -35.01
C GLY A 26 30.99 15.26 -33.52
N ASP A 27 31.65 14.21 -33.00
CA ASP A 27 31.71 13.95 -31.56
C ASP A 27 32.35 15.15 -30.84
N GLY A 28 31.78 15.52 -29.69
CA GLY A 28 32.17 16.71 -28.96
C GLY A 28 31.74 16.61 -27.51
N ASP A 29 32.62 16.07 -26.68
CA ASP A 29 32.42 15.85 -25.25
C ASP A 29 32.13 17.18 -24.52
N ALA A 30 30.85 17.43 -24.26
CA ALA A 30 30.41 18.43 -23.30
C ALA A 30 30.27 17.75 -21.93
N GLU A 31 31.41 17.51 -21.29
CA GLU A 31 31.50 16.94 -19.95
C GLU A 31 30.87 17.90 -18.93
N THR A 32 29.54 17.78 -18.72
CA THR A 32 28.88 18.35 -17.55
C THR A 32 29.39 17.64 -16.31
N THR A 33 30.50 18.15 -15.76
CA THR A 33 31.01 17.77 -14.45
C THR A 33 30.05 18.23 -13.36
N ALA A 34 28.91 17.54 -13.24
CA ALA A 34 28.29 17.38 -11.94
C ALA A 34 29.34 16.70 -11.07
N ALA A 35 29.93 17.44 -10.13
CA ALA A 35 30.83 16.85 -9.17
C ALA A 35 30.06 15.74 -8.45
N PRO A 36 30.54 14.48 -8.45
CA PRO A 36 29.85 13.43 -7.72
C PRO A 36 29.84 13.83 -6.25
N THR A 37 28.65 13.98 -5.68
CA THR A 37 28.51 14.09 -4.23
C THR A 37 29.09 12.83 -3.64
N THR A 38 30.23 12.92 -2.97
CA THR A 38 30.88 11.82 -2.26
C THR A 38 30.13 11.50 -0.95
N ASP A 39 28.80 11.46 -1.03
CA ASP A 39 27.90 11.12 0.07
C ASP A 39 28.07 9.62 0.32
N ARG A 40 28.88 9.25 1.32
CA ARG A 40 29.19 7.85 1.65
C ARG A 40 28.05 7.15 2.42
N SER A 41 26.83 7.67 2.31
CA SER A 41 25.60 7.11 2.88
C SER A 41 25.14 5.94 2.02
N GLN A 42 25.15 4.73 2.57
CA GLN A 42 24.39 3.59 2.06
C GLN A 42 23.17 3.44 2.96
N GLY A 43 21.98 3.61 2.40
CA GLY A 43 20.75 3.45 3.16
C GLY A 43 20.55 2.01 3.65
N GLY A 44 19.62 1.85 4.60
CA GLY A 44 19.17 0.54 5.08
C GLY A 44 18.58 -0.35 3.99
N PRO A 45 18.09 -1.56 4.35
CA PRO A 45 17.93 -2.69 3.42
C PRO A 45 16.86 -2.52 2.34
N THR A 46 17.23 -1.80 1.29
CA THR A 46 16.84 -2.02 -0.10
C THR A 46 18.02 -1.61 -0.97
N THR A 47 18.77 -2.57 -1.51
CA THR A 47 19.85 -2.27 -2.46
C THR A 47 19.26 -1.70 -3.74
N THR A 48 19.49 -0.42 -4.01
CA THR A 48 18.92 0.34 -5.15
C THR A 48 19.55 0.01 -6.51
N GLY A 49 20.11 -1.19 -6.66
CA GLY A 49 20.58 -1.70 -7.92
C GLY A 49 19.43 -2.31 -8.76
N PRO A 50 19.55 -2.37 -10.09
CA PRO A 50 18.63 -3.16 -10.91
C PRO A 50 18.61 -4.62 -10.44
N LEU A 51 17.45 -5.28 -10.50
CA LEU A 51 17.31 -6.71 -10.19
C LEU A 51 18.43 -7.52 -10.89
N GLY A 52 19.27 -8.19 -10.10
CA GLY A 52 20.42 -8.96 -10.58
C GLY A 52 21.79 -8.25 -10.54
N SER A 53 21.91 -7.02 -10.06
CA SER A 53 23.22 -6.44 -9.73
C SER A 53 23.77 -7.03 -8.42
N GLU A 54 25.00 -7.53 -8.41
CA GLU A 54 25.69 -7.91 -7.17
C GLU A 54 25.76 -6.73 -6.19
N PRO A 55 25.69 -6.96 -4.86
CA PRO A 55 25.89 -5.91 -3.88
C PRO A 55 27.26 -5.27 -4.06
N THR A 56 27.30 -4.01 -4.51
CA THR A 56 28.54 -3.23 -4.56
C THR A 56 29.13 -3.19 -3.16
N GLN A 57 30.33 -3.77 -2.98
CA GLN A 57 31.01 -3.77 -1.70
C GLN A 57 31.13 -2.32 -1.19
N PRO A 58 30.60 -2.00 0.02
CA PRO A 58 30.59 -0.63 0.50
C PRO A 58 32.03 -0.10 0.62
N PRO A 59 32.26 1.19 0.31
CA PRO A 59 33.59 1.78 0.40
C PRO A 59 34.09 1.77 1.85
N PRO A 60 35.41 1.62 2.08
CA PRO A 60 35.98 1.60 3.43
C PRO A 60 35.79 2.96 4.15
N GLY A 61 35.48 2.89 5.44
CA GLY A 61 35.25 4.04 6.32
C GLY A 61 34.03 3.83 7.22
N ILE A 62 33.64 4.88 7.95
CA ILE A 62 32.43 4.88 8.79
C ILE A 62 31.19 4.74 7.91
N ARG A 63 30.22 3.95 8.37
CA ARG A 63 28.89 3.78 7.76
C ARG A 63 27.80 4.09 8.79
N ILE A 64 26.75 4.80 8.38
CA ILE A 64 25.52 4.96 9.16
C ILE A 64 24.42 4.22 8.40
N GLU A 65 23.70 3.35 9.08
CA GLU A 65 22.58 2.58 8.54
C GLU A 65 21.33 2.92 9.34
N VAL A 66 20.29 3.41 8.67
CA VAL A 66 18.94 3.49 9.25
C VAL A 66 18.35 2.08 9.13
N LEU A 67 18.09 1.44 10.27
CA LEU A 67 17.67 0.04 10.33
C LEU A 67 16.16 -0.14 10.35
N SER A 68 15.42 0.81 10.94
CA SER A 68 13.96 0.70 11.10
C SER A 68 13.17 0.98 9.82
N SER A 69 13.73 1.76 8.90
CA SER A 69 13.14 2.10 7.60
C SER A 69 14.21 2.54 6.58
N GLN A 70 13.81 2.86 5.35
CA GLN A 70 14.69 3.57 4.42
C GLN A 70 14.95 5.00 4.94
N PRO A 71 16.14 5.59 4.77
CA PRO A 71 16.44 6.91 5.35
C PRO A 71 15.51 8.04 4.91
N ASP A 72 14.85 7.93 3.76
CA ASP A 72 13.87 8.91 3.26
C ASP A 72 12.42 8.65 3.74
N ARG A 73 12.20 7.63 4.57
CA ARG A 73 10.88 7.11 4.98
C ARG A 73 10.71 6.86 6.48
N VAL A 74 11.60 7.40 7.32
CA VAL A 74 11.46 7.34 8.80
C VAL A 74 10.13 7.97 9.21
N THR A 75 9.42 7.39 10.18
CA THR A 75 8.15 7.93 10.67
C THR A 75 8.13 8.18 12.17
N GLY A 76 7.61 9.35 12.58
CA GLY A 76 7.71 9.83 13.96
C GLY A 76 9.04 10.55 14.25
N ASP A 77 9.42 10.58 15.53
CA ASP A 77 10.59 11.28 16.06
C ASP A 77 11.73 10.34 16.51
N GLU A 78 11.61 9.04 16.24
CA GLU A 78 12.60 8.01 16.55
C GLU A 78 12.98 7.18 15.30
N ALA A 79 14.16 6.55 15.34
CA ALA A 79 14.58 5.54 14.36
C ALA A 79 15.69 4.65 14.95
N ARG A 80 15.73 3.36 14.61
CA ARG A 80 16.88 2.51 14.95
C ARG A 80 18.04 2.78 14.00
N ILE A 81 19.20 3.14 14.54
CA ILE A 81 20.42 3.47 13.80
C ILE A 81 21.55 2.51 14.19
N ARG A 82 22.31 2.03 13.19
CA ARG A 82 23.61 1.37 13.37
C ARG A 82 24.72 2.24 12.80
N VAL A 83 25.83 2.36 13.51
CA VAL A 83 27.03 3.08 13.07
C VAL A 83 28.21 2.14 13.13
N THR A 84 28.66 1.70 11.95
CA THR A 84 29.82 0.80 11.81
C THR A 84 31.08 1.67 11.61
N PRO A 85 32.11 1.57 12.45
CA PRO A 85 33.38 2.29 12.30
C PRO A 85 34.22 1.73 11.13
N PRO A 86 35.36 2.36 10.77
CA PRO A 86 36.30 1.79 9.80
C PRO A 86 36.89 0.45 10.29
N ASP A 87 37.28 -0.43 9.36
CA ASP A 87 37.86 -1.74 9.67
C ASP A 87 39.05 -1.64 10.66
N GLY A 88 38.88 -2.19 11.86
CA GLY A 88 39.91 -2.23 12.89
C GLY A 88 39.96 -1.03 13.84
N SER A 89 39.04 -0.07 13.70
CA SER A 89 38.76 0.94 14.73
C SER A 89 37.91 0.37 15.87
N ASP A 90 37.96 1.02 17.04
CA ASP A 90 37.13 0.68 18.20
C ASP A 90 35.75 1.39 18.07
N PRO A 91 34.61 0.69 18.22
CA PRO A 91 33.29 1.34 18.25
C PRO A 91 33.16 2.44 19.31
N ASP A 92 33.88 2.34 20.43
CA ASP A 92 33.89 3.35 21.50
C ASP A 92 34.55 4.69 21.08
N GLU A 93 35.25 4.73 19.93
CA GLU A 93 35.82 5.97 19.35
C GLU A 93 34.83 6.73 18.45
N VAL A 94 33.63 6.19 18.20
CA VAL A 94 32.61 6.81 17.35
C VAL A 94 31.77 7.81 18.16
N ALA A 95 31.64 9.03 17.64
CA ALA A 95 30.63 10.00 18.06
C ALA A 95 29.55 10.15 16.97
N LEU A 96 28.28 10.26 17.36
CA LEU A 96 27.13 10.51 16.49
C LEU A 96 26.39 11.79 16.90
N THR A 97 26.15 12.69 15.97
CA THR A 97 25.25 13.84 16.16
C THR A 97 24.02 13.78 15.27
N LEU A 98 22.90 14.33 15.77
CA LEU A 98 21.64 14.58 15.07
C LEU A 98 21.39 16.09 15.07
N ASP A 99 21.52 16.73 13.91
CA ASP A 99 21.44 18.19 13.71
C ASP A 99 22.23 18.97 14.78
N ASP A 100 23.54 18.67 14.84
CA ASP A 100 24.54 19.19 15.78
C ASP A 100 24.31 18.85 17.27
N ARG A 101 23.23 18.14 17.64
CA ARG A 101 23.06 17.57 18.99
C ARG A 101 23.82 16.25 19.11
N ASP A 102 24.63 16.08 20.15
CA ASP A 102 25.22 14.78 20.47
C ASP A 102 24.12 13.79 20.87
N VAL A 103 24.12 12.61 20.25
CA VAL A 103 23.21 11.48 20.51
C VAL A 103 23.99 10.17 20.69
N THR A 104 25.31 10.23 20.87
CA THR A 104 26.18 9.05 21.02
C THR A 104 25.74 8.16 22.20
N ASP A 105 25.34 8.77 23.32
CA ASP A 105 24.82 8.09 24.52
C ASP A 105 23.49 7.31 24.30
N GLN A 106 22.86 7.42 23.12
CA GLN A 106 21.67 6.64 22.75
C GLN A 106 22.01 5.33 22.04
N LEU A 107 23.29 5.07 21.79
CA LEU A 107 23.79 3.84 21.17
C LEU A 107 24.54 2.96 22.18
N ALA A 108 24.56 1.66 21.95
CA ALA A 108 25.38 0.69 22.67
C ALA A 108 26.25 -0.11 21.69
N VAL A 109 27.38 -0.66 22.17
CA VAL A 109 28.24 -1.53 21.35
C VAL A 109 27.53 -2.86 21.09
N VAL A 110 27.30 -3.18 19.80
CA VAL A 110 26.67 -4.42 19.33
C VAL A 110 27.59 -5.08 18.31
N GLY A 111 28.52 -5.89 18.83
CA GLY A 111 29.55 -6.57 18.05
C GLY A 111 30.70 -5.63 17.69
N ASP A 112 30.78 -5.26 16.42
CA ASP A 112 31.80 -4.40 15.80
C ASP A 112 31.30 -2.98 15.47
N ALA A 113 30.11 -2.61 15.94
CA ALA A 113 29.46 -1.33 15.66
C ALA A 113 28.72 -0.78 16.89
N LEU A 114 28.30 0.47 16.82
CA LEU A 114 27.30 1.04 17.72
C LEU A 114 25.89 0.85 17.15
N GLU A 115 24.90 0.56 17.99
CA GLU A 115 23.49 0.46 17.59
C GLU A 115 22.55 0.95 18.71
N GLY A 116 21.45 1.60 18.35
CA GLY A 116 20.42 2.05 19.29
C GLY A 116 19.26 2.75 18.61
N VAL A 117 18.24 3.14 19.38
CA VAL A 117 17.13 3.97 18.92
C VAL A 117 17.49 5.42 19.15
N VAL A 118 17.71 6.17 18.07
CA VAL A 118 18.00 7.61 18.11
C VAL A 118 16.69 8.37 18.13
N THR A 119 16.57 9.34 19.02
CA THR A 119 15.34 10.09 19.32
C THR A 119 15.47 11.60 19.13
N GLY A 120 14.34 12.25 18.88
CA GLY A 120 14.24 13.69 18.63
C GLY A 120 14.60 14.07 17.19
N PHE A 121 14.26 13.22 16.22
CA PHE A 121 14.08 13.66 14.84
C PHE A 121 12.92 14.66 14.77
N ILE A 122 12.98 15.61 13.85
CA ILE A 122 11.89 16.54 13.54
C ILE A 122 11.28 16.21 12.18
N GLU A 123 9.98 16.47 12.00
CA GLU A 123 9.34 16.29 10.69
C GLU A 123 10.07 17.06 9.59
N GLY A 124 10.38 16.38 8.49
CA GLY A 124 11.21 16.89 7.40
C GLY A 124 12.63 16.34 7.43
N ASN A 125 13.59 17.16 6.99
CA ASN A 125 14.98 16.74 6.78
C ASN A 125 15.81 16.91 8.06
N ASN A 126 16.53 15.86 8.42
CA ASN A 126 17.42 15.74 9.56
C ASN A 126 18.81 15.29 9.08
N THR A 127 19.85 15.62 9.83
CA THR A 127 21.24 15.27 9.51
C THR A 127 21.85 14.44 10.62
N LEU A 128 22.08 13.15 10.36
CA LEU A 128 22.97 12.33 11.17
C LEU A 128 24.41 12.52 10.69
N ARG A 129 25.35 12.69 11.62
CA ARG A 129 26.78 12.77 11.33
C ARG A 129 27.57 11.93 12.33
N ALA A 130 28.26 10.92 11.81
CA ALA A 130 29.17 10.10 12.60
C ALA A 130 30.63 10.51 12.33
N SER A 131 31.48 10.42 13.36
CA SER A 131 32.91 10.67 13.26
C SER A 131 33.71 9.77 14.18
N ALA A 132 34.86 9.30 13.71
CA ALA A 132 35.85 8.51 14.46
C ALA A 132 37.25 8.93 14.01
N GLY A 133 38.05 9.49 14.91
CA GLY A 133 39.34 10.10 14.55
C GLY A 133 39.18 11.23 13.53
N ASP A 134 39.91 11.14 12.41
CA ASP A 134 39.84 12.08 11.29
C ASP A 134 38.73 11.74 10.26
N ASP A 135 38.12 10.55 10.35
CA ASP A 135 37.04 10.14 9.45
C ASP A 135 35.68 10.66 9.93
N ALA A 136 34.83 11.05 8.96
CA ALA A 136 33.45 11.43 9.21
C ALA A 136 32.55 11.06 8.02
N VAL A 137 31.30 10.71 8.31
CA VAL A 137 30.25 10.46 7.32
C VAL A 137 28.95 11.17 7.72
N VAL A 138 28.14 11.50 6.73
CA VAL A 138 26.83 12.13 6.90
C VAL A 138 25.77 11.21 6.31
N GLN A 139 24.64 11.08 7.02
CA GLN A 139 23.44 10.42 6.54
C GLN A 139 22.29 11.43 6.66
N ARG A 140 21.68 11.77 5.52
CA ARG A 140 20.43 12.53 5.53
C ARG A 140 19.29 11.58 5.86
N VAL A 141 18.41 12.01 6.77
CA VAL A 141 17.20 11.29 7.15
C VAL A 141 16.01 12.20 6.90
N ARG A 142 14.93 11.68 6.33
CA ARG A 142 13.65 12.36 6.25
C ARG A 142 12.66 11.66 7.16
N ALA A 143 12.26 12.36 8.22
CA ALA A 143 11.20 11.92 9.11
C ALA A 143 9.85 12.47 8.63
N TRP A 144 8.82 11.64 8.69
CA TRP A 144 7.44 11.95 8.33
C TRP A 144 6.54 11.88 9.56
N PRO A 145 5.36 12.54 9.57
CA PRO A 145 4.41 12.42 10.66
C PRO A 145 4.04 10.96 10.94
N ARG A 146 3.87 10.57 12.22
CA ARG A 146 3.42 9.21 12.60
C ARG A 146 2.00 8.89 12.10
N THR A 147 1.25 9.91 11.70
CA THR A 147 -0.06 9.80 11.04
C THR A 147 0.05 9.56 9.53
N GLY A 148 1.24 9.65 8.93
CA GLY A 148 1.42 9.61 7.48
C GLY A 148 0.99 10.92 6.77
N PRO A 149 0.89 10.92 5.43
CA PRO A 149 1.32 9.86 4.52
C PRO A 149 2.80 10.03 4.13
N VAL A 150 3.46 8.93 3.77
CA VAL A 150 4.85 8.87 3.30
C VAL A 150 4.90 8.75 1.78
N PHE A 151 4.14 7.80 1.22
CA PHE A 151 4.05 7.49 -0.21
C PHE A 151 2.63 7.09 -0.68
N SER A 152 1.65 6.89 0.21
CA SER A 152 0.24 6.57 -0.15
C SER A 152 -0.57 7.73 -0.76
N GLY A 153 0.06 8.89 -0.92
CA GLY A 153 -0.57 10.11 -1.43
C GLY A 153 -1.40 10.84 -0.36
N PRO A 154 -2.08 11.93 -0.72
CA PRO A 154 -2.78 12.79 0.25
C PRO A 154 -3.87 12.04 1.03
N HIS A 155 -3.98 12.30 2.34
CA HIS A 155 -4.99 11.68 3.20
C HIS A 155 -6.40 11.71 2.61
N LEU A 156 -6.99 10.53 2.42
CA LEU A 156 -8.43 10.37 2.24
C LEU A 156 -9.15 10.74 3.56
N PRO A 157 -10.41 11.22 3.50
CA PRO A 157 -11.19 11.57 4.69
C PRO A 157 -11.27 10.44 5.72
N LEU A 158 -11.19 10.79 6.99
CA LEU A 158 -11.35 9.87 8.12
C LEU A 158 -12.54 10.36 8.95
N LEU A 159 -13.70 9.80 8.64
CA LEU A 159 -15.03 10.22 9.12
C LEU A 159 -15.44 9.50 10.42
N ALA A 160 -14.76 8.40 10.77
CA ALA A 160 -14.99 7.65 12.00
C ALA A 160 -13.67 7.17 12.64
N CYS A 161 -13.44 7.53 13.91
CA CYS A 161 -12.34 6.98 14.71
C CYS A 161 -12.77 5.70 15.43
N ALA A 162 -11.81 4.80 15.68
CA ALA A 162 -12.03 3.53 16.38
C ALA A 162 -11.21 3.40 17.68
N THR A 163 -10.43 4.42 18.06
CA THR A 163 -9.54 4.41 19.24
C THR A 163 -10.23 3.94 20.53
N GLU A 164 -11.47 4.36 20.80
CA GLU A 164 -12.23 3.92 21.98
C GLU A 164 -12.66 2.45 21.87
N ALA A 165 -13.11 2.02 20.70
CA ALA A 165 -13.47 0.62 20.44
C ALA A 165 -12.24 -0.31 20.47
N PHE A 166 -11.05 0.25 20.27
CA PHE A 166 -9.76 -0.43 20.33
C PHE A 166 -9.02 -0.23 21.68
N GLU A 167 -9.73 0.26 22.71
CA GLU A 167 -9.24 0.43 24.08
C GLU A 167 -8.06 1.43 24.26
N LEU A 168 -7.86 2.35 23.32
CA LEU A 168 -6.87 3.44 23.40
C LEU A 168 -7.43 4.73 24.01
N GLY A 169 -8.74 4.78 24.29
CA GLY A 169 -9.44 5.97 24.75
C GLY A 169 -9.86 6.91 23.59
N PRO A 170 -10.35 8.13 23.90
CA PRO A 170 -10.80 9.06 22.88
C PRO A 170 -9.65 9.56 22.00
N PRO A 171 -9.89 9.83 20.70
CA PRO A 171 -8.84 10.30 19.79
C PRO A 171 -8.36 11.68 20.20
N THR A 172 -7.06 11.94 20.01
CA THR A 172 -6.43 13.22 20.42
C THR A 172 -6.55 14.32 19.37
N ASP A 173 -6.87 13.97 18.12
CA ASP A 173 -6.96 14.87 16.97
C ASP A 173 -7.92 14.33 15.88
N ALA A 174 -7.95 15.00 14.73
CA ALA A 174 -8.80 14.65 13.59
C ALA A 174 -8.24 13.51 12.71
N ASP A 175 -6.98 13.11 12.92
CA ASP A 175 -6.35 11.96 12.25
C ASP A 175 -6.53 10.67 13.08
N CYS A 176 -7.40 10.72 14.09
CA CYS A 176 -7.71 9.64 15.03
C CYS A 176 -6.49 9.11 15.79
N SER A 177 -5.49 9.96 16.07
CA SER A 177 -4.32 9.58 16.84
C SER A 177 -4.67 9.18 18.28
N ALA A 178 -3.89 8.26 18.84
CA ALA A 178 -3.86 7.95 20.26
C ALA A 178 -2.46 7.46 20.65
N ALA A 179 -2.06 7.69 21.91
CA ALA A 179 -0.81 7.16 22.44
C ALA A 179 -0.85 5.63 22.53
N PRO A 180 0.27 4.92 22.29
CA PRO A 180 0.31 3.48 22.43
C PRO A 180 0.14 3.05 23.89
N VAL A 181 -0.51 1.90 24.09
CA VAL A 181 -0.75 1.27 25.40
C VAL A 181 -0.24 -0.16 25.35
N THR A 182 0.72 -0.47 26.22
CA THR A 182 1.22 -1.84 26.44
C THR A 182 0.46 -2.50 27.60
N THR A 183 0.04 -3.74 27.41
CA THR A 183 -0.71 -4.53 28.39
C THR A 183 -0.11 -5.93 28.55
N ASP A 184 0.03 -6.37 29.79
CA ASP A 184 0.51 -7.71 30.11
C ASP A 184 -0.66 -8.65 30.42
N GLY A 185 -0.54 -9.91 30.04
CA GLY A 185 -1.51 -10.94 30.40
C GLY A 185 -0.97 -12.35 30.25
N THR A 186 -1.86 -13.32 30.36
CA THR A 186 -1.69 -14.66 29.79
C THR A 186 -2.51 -14.74 28.51
N ILE A 187 -2.23 -15.73 27.65
CA ILE A 187 -2.96 -15.87 26.38
C ILE A 187 -4.38 -16.43 26.60
N ASP A 188 -4.52 -17.28 27.62
CA ASP A 188 -5.76 -17.72 28.22
C ASP A 188 -5.56 -18.05 29.72
N ASP A 189 -6.65 -18.31 30.45
CA ASP A 189 -6.67 -18.62 31.89
C ASP A 189 -5.94 -19.93 32.27
N SER A 190 -5.61 -20.79 31.30
CA SER A 190 -4.93 -22.08 31.47
C SER A 190 -3.46 -22.07 31.04
N SER A 191 -3.04 -21.03 30.32
CA SER A 191 -1.67 -20.87 29.81
C SER A 191 -0.72 -20.29 30.86
N GLU A 192 0.47 -20.90 31.00
CA GLU A 192 1.61 -20.27 31.69
C GLU A 192 2.35 -19.27 30.79
N LEU A 193 2.00 -19.20 29.49
CA LEU A 193 2.58 -18.27 28.53
C LEU A 193 2.11 -16.85 28.84
N ARG A 194 3.02 -16.06 29.40
CA ARG A 194 2.87 -14.61 29.55
C ARG A 194 3.01 -13.95 28.18
N VAL A 195 2.20 -12.92 27.95
CA VAL A 195 2.12 -12.19 26.68
C VAL A 195 2.07 -10.71 26.98
N ARG A 196 2.85 -9.91 26.25
CA ARG A 196 2.64 -8.46 26.17
C ARG A 196 1.97 -8.12 24.85
N ARG A 197 1.08 -7.13 24.88
CA ARG A 197 0.42 -6.53 23.72
C ARG A 197 0.61 -5.03 23.75
N GLU A 198 1.30 -4.48 22.76
CA GLU A 198 1.24 -3.05 22.45
C GLU A 198 0.08 -2.81 21.48
N ARG A 199 -0.77 -1.83 21.77
CA ARG A 199 -1.79 -1.33 20.86
C ARG A 199 -1.58 0.15 20.64
N GLY A 200 -1.79 0.67 19.44
CA GLY A 200 -1.63 2.10 19.17
C GLY A 200 -2.22 2.53 17.84
N VAL A 201 -1.90 3.76 17.43
CA VAL A 201 -2.25 4.31 16.10
C VAL A 201 -0.99 4.70 15.34
N VAL A 202 -0.90 4.24 14.09
CA VAL A 202 0.18 4.59 13.14
C VAL A 202 -0.41 4.65 11.72
N ASN A 203 0.00 5.61 10.90
CA ASN A 203 -0.63 5.89 9.60
C ASN A 203 -2.16 6.12 9.67
N ARG A 204 -2.66 6.59 10.83
CA ARG A 204 -4.08 6.65 11.21
C ARG A 204 -4.78 5.30 11.36
N SER A 205 -4.13 4.19 11.03
CA SER A 205 -4.55 2.81 11.32
C SER A 205 -4.40 2.49 12.80
N THR A 206 -5.34 1.72 13.37
CA THR A 206 -5.08 1.03 14.64
C THR A 206 -4.13 -0.14 14.38
N TYR A 207 -3.20 -0.42 15.30
CA TYR A 207 -2.30 -1.59 15.23
C TYR A 207 -2.19 -2.32 16.57
N GLU A 208 -1.96 -3.62 16.51
CA GLU A 208 -1.57 -4.46 17.65
C GLU A 208 -0.25 -5.17 17.32
N ILE A 209 0.70 -5.15 18.26
CA ILE A 209 1.92 -5.97 18.26
C ILE A 209 1.87 -6.85 19.51
N ALA A 210 2.07 -8.16 19.37
CA ALA A 210 2.08 -9.12 20.46
C ALA A 210 3.35 -9.98 20.45
N TRP A 211 3.86 -10.30 21.64
CA TRP A 211 5.03 -11.16 21.84
C TRP A 211 4.92 -11.95 23.15
N ALA A 212 5.62 -13.07 23.24
CA ALA A 212 5.76 -13.83 24.47
C ALA A 212 6.66 -13.09 25.47
N ASP A 213 6.27 -13.02 26.73
CA ASP A 213 7.04 -12.39 27.80
C ASP A 213 7.83 -13.46 28.57
N ALA A 214 9.06 -13.74 28.12
CA ALA A 214 9.88 -14.81 28.67
C ALA A 214 10.55 -14.42 30.01
N ASP A 215 10.80 -13.13 30.23
CA ASP A 215 11.20 -12.56 31.53
C ASP A 215 10.38 -11.30 31.86
N PRO A 216 9.29 -11.46 32.63
CA PRO A 216 8.46 -10.34 33.08
C PRO A 216 9.15 -9.34 34.03
N SER A 217 10.42 -9.55 34.37
CA SER A 217 11.22 -8.58 35.13
C SER A 217 12.08 -7.65 34.25
N ASP A 218 12.18 -7.94 32.95
CA ASP A 218 12.82 -7.08 31.97
C ASP A 218 11.78 -6.17 31.28
N GLU A 219 12.12 -4.89 31.09
CA GLU A 219 11.29 -3.97 30.29
C GLU A 219 11.54 -4.19 28.78
N ALA A 220 12.72 -4.68 28.41
CA ALA A 220 13.04 -5.05 27.03
C ALA A 220 12.22 -6.27 26.57
N PRO A 221 11.89 -6.38 25.26
CA PRO A 221 11.18 -7.55 24.76
C PRO A 221 12.07 -8.80 24.80
N THR A 222 11.54 -9.87 25.40
CA THR A 222 12.23 -11.16 25.54
C THR A 222 11.51 -12.25 24.73
N GLY A 223 12.13 -13.43 24.60
CA GLY A 223 11.50 -14.61 23.97
C GLY A 223 11.33 -14.56 22.45
N TRP A 224 11.76 -13.49 21.78
CA TRP A 224 11.70 -13.37 20.32
C TRP A 224 12.70 -14.30 19.62
N ASN A 225 12.24 -14.95 18.53
CA ASN A 225 13.02 -15.88 17.71
C ASN A 225 13.66 -15.23 16.47
N GLY A 226 13.61 -13.91 16.34
CA GLY A 226 14.12 -13.16 15.18
C GLY A 226 13.15 -13.00 14.01
N ALA A 227 11.97 -13.64 14.03
CA ALA A 227 10.98 -13.57 12.96
C ALA A 227 9.75 -12.72 13.33
N LEU A 228 9.29 -11.92 12.38
CA LEU A 228 8.07 -11.10 12.47
C LEU A 228 6.97 -11.71 11.59
N VAL A 229 5.76 -11.87 12.13
CA VAL A 229 4.56 -12.21 11.34
C VAL A 229 3.66 -10.97 11.24
N LEU A 230 3.47 -10.45 10.03
CA LEU A 230 2.49 -9.41 9.72
C LEU A 230 1.18 -10.06 9.25
N ARG A 231 0.06 -9.80 9.91
CA ARG A 231 -1.24 -10.38 9.58
C ARG A 231 -2.04 -9.50 8.62
N PHE A 232 -2.62 -10.13 7.60
CA PHE A 232 -3.48 -9.51 6.61
C PHE A 232 -4.86 -10.19 6.60
N SER A 233 -5.84 -9.51 7.16
CA SER A 233 -7.21 -10.01 7.27
C SER A 233 -8.03 -9.64 6.03
N GLY A 234 -9.15 -10.31 5.81
CA GLY A 234 -10.01 -10.03 4.67
C GLY A 234 -11.49 -10.28 4.94
N GLY A 235 -12.32 -9.52 4.25
CA GLY A 235 -13.76 -9.47 4.45
C GLY A 235 -14.56 -9.46 3.14
N PRO A 236 -15.90 -9.36 3.24
CA PRO A 236 -16.74 -8.97 2.09
C PRO A 236 -16.50 -7.51 1.67
N ASP A 237 -16.15 -6.67 2.65
CA ASP A 237 -16.30 -5.23 2.55
C ASP A 237 -15.00 -4.57 2.05
N CYS A 238 -14.68 -4.79 0.78
CA CYS A 238 -13.65 -4.03 0.05
C CYS A 238 -14.03 -2.55 -0.20
N THR A 239 -14.93 -2.01 0.61
CA THR A 239 -15.41 -0.65 0.54
C THR A 239 -14.54 0.18 1.47
N GLY A 240 -14.11 1.36 1.02
CA GLY A 240 -13.42 2.27 1.93
C GLY A 240 -14.37 2.66 3.05
N LEU A 241 -14.13 2.19 4.29
CA LEU A 241 -14.95 2.60 5.44
C LEU A 241 -14.84 4.11 5.72
N TYR A 242 -13.90 4.81 5.06
CA TYR A 242 -13.47 6.18 5.36
C TYR A 242 -13.32 6.38 6.87
N GLY A 243 -12.80 5.37 7.55
CA GLY A 243 -12.81 5.24 8.99
C GLY A 243 -11.63 4.39 9.42
N GLN A 244 -11.18 4.62 10.66
CA GLN A 244 -9.97 4.02 11.19
C GLN A 244 -10.06 2.50 11.29
N GLY A 245 -11.24 1.95 11.58
CA GLY A 245 -11.46 0.52 11.73
C GLY A 245 -10.69 -0.11 12.89
N VAL A 246 -10.86 -1.43 13.04
CA VAL A 246 -10.07 -2.28 13.92
C VAL A 246 -9.58 -3.50 13.12
N PRO A 247 -8.41 -4.09 13.42
CA PRO A 247 -7.99 -5.33 12.78
C PRO A 247 -8.98 -6.47 13.11
N GLY A 248 -9.46 -7.19 12.10
CA GLY A 248 -10.37 -8.34 12.25
C GLY A 248 -9.69 -9.61 12.78
N VAL A 249 -8.36 -9.62 12.84
CA VAL A 249 -7.54 -10.67 13.46
C VAL A 249 -6.60 -10.05 14.50
N THR A 250 -6.46 -10.70 15.65
CA THR A 250 -5.51 -10.30 16.70
C THR A 250 -4.09 -10.78 16.40
N ALA A 251 -3.10 -10.03 16.87
CA ALA A 251 -1.71 -10.46 16.94
C ALA A 251 -1.48 -11.54 18.02
N ALA A 252 -2.35 -11.67 19.03
CA ALA A 252 -2.16 -12.59 20.16
C ALA A 252 -2.45 -14.07 19.83
N ASP A 253 -1.87 -14.60 18.74
CA ASP A 253 -2.03 -16.00 18.32
C ASP A 253 -1.19 -16.96 19.18
N PRO A 254 -1.80 -17.94 19.89
CA PRO A 254 -1.05 -18.81 20.80
C PRO A 254 0.02 -19.67 20.15
N ARG A 255 -0.15 -20.06 18.88
CA ARG A 255 0.80 -20.95 18.22
C ARG A 255 2.03 -20.19 17.74
N LEU A 256 1.82 -18.97 17.23
CA LEU A 256 2.91 -18.10 16.80
C LEU A 256 3.69 -17.59 18.02
N LEU A 257 3.00 -17.10 19.04
CA LEU A 257 3.64 -16.58 20.25
C LEU A 257 4.40 -17.68 21.02
N GLN A 258 3.86 -18.90 21.13
CA GLN A 258 4.58 -20.02 21.75
C GLN A 258 5.82 -20.46 20.96
N ALA A 259 5.85 -20.22 19.65
CA ALA A 259 7.03 -20.48 18.81
C ALA A 259 8.04 -19.32 18.80
N GLY A 260 7.79 -18.24 19.56
CA GLY A 260 8.69 -17.10 19.73
C GLY A 260 8.57 -16.02 18.64
N TYR A 261 7.58 -16.08 17.75
CA TYR A 261 7.36 -15.01 16.78
C TYR A 261 6.88 -13.73 17.48
N VAL A 262 7.35 -12.58 17.01
CA VAL A 262 6.60 -11.33 17.19
C VAL A 262 5.51 -11.32 16.12
N VAL A 263 4.29 -11.01 16.51
CA VAL A 263 3.15 -10.93 15.59
C VAL A 263 2.63 -9.50 15.61
N ALA A 264 2.28 -8.96 14.44
CA ALA A 264 1.62 -7.67 14.34
C ALA A 264 0.49 -7.67 13.31
N THR A 265 -0.45 -6.75 13.48
CA THR A 265 -1.67 -6.61 12.65
C THR A 265 -2.14 -5.16 12.70
N ALA A 266 -2.79 -4.67 11.64
CA ALA A 266 -3.28 -3.30 11.57
C ALA A 266 -4.63 -3.23 10.85
N SER A 267 -5.45 -2.22 11.17
CA SER A 267 -6.75 -2.05 10.51
C SER A 267 -6.60 -1.76 9.02
N PHE A 268 -5.57 -1.01 8.58
CA PHE A 268 -5.31 -0.78 7.17
C PHE A 268 -4.54 -1.93 6.48
N THR A 269 -4.23 -3.02 7.18
CA THR A 269 -3.87 -4.32 6.56
C THR A 269 -5.04 -5.31 6.56
N ASP A 270 -6.25 -4.86 6.90
CA ASP A 270 -7.49 -5.62 6.81
C ASP A 270 -8.33 -5.17 5.60
N ALA A 271 -8.54 -6.07 4.64
CA ALA A 271 -9.38 -5.84 3.46
C ALA A 271 -10.89 -5.74 3.75
N SER A 272 -11.31 -5.79 5.02
CA SER A 272 -12.64 -5.41 5.51
C SER A 272 -12.73 -3.92 5.92
N VAL A 273 -11.59 -3.22 5.98
CA VAL A 273 -11.48 -1.80 6.36
C VAL A 273 -11.07 -0.96 5.15
N THR A 274 -10.11 -1.46 4.37
CA THR A 274 -9.66 -0.83 3.13
C THR A 274 -9.02 -1.85 2.20
N CYS A 275 -9.35 -1.75 0.92
CA CYS A 275 -8.74 -2.53 -0.16
C CYS A 275 -7.71 -1.73 -0.97
N ASN A 276 -7.12 -0.69 -0.35
CA ASN A 276 -6.01 0.08 -0.90
C ASN A 276 -4.67 -0.55 -0.46
N ASP A 277 -4.00 -1.22 -1.38
CA ASP A 277 -2.75 -1.95 -1.16
C ASP A 277 -1.54 -1.04 -0.89
N VAL A 278 -1.48 0.15 -1.50
CA VAL A 278 -0.42 1.13 -1.20
C VAL A 278 -0.54 1.69 0.22
N LEU A 279 -1.78 1.93 0.68
CA LEU A 279 -2.03 2.32 2.08
C LEU A 279 -1.73 1.16 3.05
N ALA A 280 -2.02 -0.08 2.66
CA ALA A 280 -1.64 -1.27 3.42
C ALA A 280 -0.12 -1.45 3.49
N ALA A 281 0.61 -1.21 2.40
CA ALA A 281 2.07 -1.27 2.34
C ALA A 281 2.73 -0.21 3.23
N GLU A 282 2.23 1.02 3.20
CA GLU A 282 2.70 2.11 4.05
C GLU A 282 2.46 1.81 5.54
N THR A 283 1.25 1.32 5.87
CA THR A 283 0.92 0.90 7.23
C THR A 283 1.80 -0.27 7.69
N ALA A 284 1.99 -1.28 6.85
CA ALA A 284 2.87 -2.42 7.14
C ALA A 284 4.34 -2.00 7.33
N MET A 285 4.83 -1.03 6.54
CA MET A 285 6.16 -0.45 6.70
C MET A 285 6.30 0.22 8.06
N MET A 286 5.33 1.06 8.46
CA MET A 286 5.39 1.81 9.72
C MET A 286 5.19 0.92 10.96
N VAL A 287 4.36 -0.13 10.86
CA VAL A 287 4.24 -1.17 11.91
C VAL A 287 5.54 -1.97 12.02
N ARG A 288 6.19 -2.30 10.90
CA ARG A 288 7.50 -2.96 10.90
C ARG A 288 8.61 -2.07 11.47
N GLU A 289 8.62 -0.78 11.14
CA GLU A 289 9.51 0.23 11.74
C GLU A 289 9.37 0.22 13.27
N ARG A 290 8.14 0.26 13.79
CA ARG A 290 7.86 0.17 15.23
C ARG A 290 8.37 -1.12 15.87
N VAL A 291 8.24 -2.27 15.19
CA VAL A 291 8.84 -3.53 15.65
C VAL A 291 10.37 -3.44 15.67
N ILE A 292 10.99 -2.85 14.65
CA ILE A 292 12.45 -2.74 14.58
C ILE A 292 13.01 -1.84 15.67
N GLU A 293 12.34 -0.75 16.00
CA GLU A 293 12.72 0.11 17.13
C GLU A 293 12.71 -0.67 18.45
N ALA A 294 11.60 -1.35 18.76
CA ALA A 294 11.43 -2.07 20.02
C ALA A 294 12.27 -3.35 20.14
N PHE A 295 12.49 -4.11 19.05
CA PHE A 295 13.08 -5.46 19.09
C PHE A 295 14.44 -5.58 18.38
N GLY A 296 14.69 -4.77 17.34
CA GLY A 296 15.78 -4.99 16.37
C GLY A 296 15.29 -5.49 15.02
N VAL A 297 16.19 -5.61 14.04
CA VAL A 297 15.83 -5.99 12.66
C VAL A 297 15.42 -7.47 12.61
N PRO A 298 14.23 -7.82 12.06
CA PRO A 298 13.84 -9.22 11.89
C PRO A 298 14.74 -9.91 10.86
N GLU A 299 15.14 -11.15 11.15
CA GLU A 299 15.79 -12.04 10.18
C GLU A 299 14.86 -12.38 9.01
N ILE A 300 13.54 -12.43 9.27
CA ILE A 300 12.50 -12.65 8.27
C ILE A 300 11.18 -11.97 8.67
N THR A 301 10.52 -11.31 7.73
CA THR A 301 9.12 -10.87 7.82
C THR A 301 8.23 -11.83 7.02
N ILE A 302 7.23 -12.43 7.66
CA ILE A 302 6.26 -13.35 7.04
C ILE A 302 4.89 -12.69 6.99
N GLY A 303 4.21 -12.74 5.84
CA GLY A 303 2.79 -12.39 5.74
C GLY A 303 1.89 -13.57 6.10
N ASP A 304 1.02 -13.45 7.10
CA ASP A 304 -0.05 -14.42 7.40
C ASP A 304 -1.38 -13.84 6.92
N ALA A 305 -1.95 -14.39 5.83
CA ALA A 305 -2.97 -13.70 5.07
C ALA A 305 -4.20 -14.55 4.73
N THR A 306 -5.35 -13.90 4.59
CA THR A 306 -6.60 -14.54 4.14
C THR A 306 -7.45 -13.68 3.22
N SER A 307 -8.13 -14.30 2.24
CA SER A 307 -9.12 -13.63 1.38
C SER A 307 -8.54 -12.36 0.69
N GLY A 308 -9.21 -11.21 0.79
CA GLY A 308 -8.73 -9.91 0.31
C GLY A 308 -7.38 -9.47 0.93
N GLY A 309 -7.11 -9.84 2.18
CA GLY A 309 -5.80 -9.65 2.81
C GLY A 309 -4.71 -10.48 2.13
N GLY A 310 -5.07 -11.61 1.51
CA GLY A 310 -4.20 -12.37 0.62
C GLY A 310 -3.76 -11.57 -0.60
N ALA A 311 -4.68 -10.86 -1.25
CA ALA A 311 -4.33 -9.97 -2.36
C ALA A 311 -3.45 -8.80 -1.91
N LEU A 312 -3.74 -8.18 -0.75
CA LEU A 312 -2.85 -7.17 -0.17
C LEU A 312 -1.43 -7.75 0.03
N ALA A 313 -1.30 -8.90 0.70
CA ALA A 313 -0.01 -9.53 0.95
C ALA A 313 0.74 -9.92 -0.34
N HIS A 314 0.03 -10.38 -1.37
CA HIS A 314 0.62 -10.64 -2.69
C HIS A 314 1.14 -9.36 -3.34
N LEU A 315 0.33 -8.31 -3.46
CA LEU A 315 0.77 -7.03 -4.03
C LEU A 315 1.92 -6.40 -3.23
N LEU A 316 1.90 -6.50 -1.89
CA LEU A 316 3.03 -6.07 -1.06
C LEU A 316 4.32 -6.84 -1.36
N THR A 317 4.24 -8.15 -1.58
CA THR A 317 5.38 -9.02 -1.94
C THR A 317 5.93 -8.68 -3.34
N GLN A 318 5.07 -8.23 -4.26
CA GLN A 318 5.47 -7.83 -5.61
C GLN A 318 6.09 -6.43 -5.64
N ASP A 319 5.40 -5.45 -5.07
CA ASP A 319 5.68 -4.03 -5.28
C ASP A 319 6.64 -3.45 -4.22
N TYR A 320 6.79 -4.13 -3.08
CA TYR A 320 7.62 -3.69 -1.95
C TYR A 320 8.61 -4.79 -1.48
N PRO A 321 9.57 -5.22 -2.32
CA PRO A 321 10.55 -6.25 -1.96
C PRO A 321 11.25 -5.97 -0.61
N GLY A 322 11.39 -7.01 0.20
CA GLY A 322 11.99 -6.94 1.54
C GLY A 322 11.09 -6.36 2.64
N LEU A 323 9.90 -5.83 2.34
CA LEU A 323 8.89 -5.49 3.36
C LEU A 323 8.30 -6.77 3.97
N ILE A 324 7.94 -7.73 3.10
CA ILE A 324 7.53 -9.09 3.43
C ILE A 324 8.39 -10.03 2.59
N ASN A 325 9.05 -11.01 3.20
CA ASN A 325 9.96 -11.93 2.51
C ASN A 325 9.27 -13.21 2.00
N GLY A 326 7.99 -13.38 2.32
CA GLY A 326 7.14 -14.48 1.86
C GLY A 326 5.79 -14.46 2.58
N ALA A 327 4.74 -14.94 1.90
CA ALA A 327 3.38 -14.94 2.43
C ALA A 327 2.78 -16.36 2.49
N VAL A 328 2.12 -16.67 3.60
CA VAL A 328 1.25 -17.84 3.75
C VAL A 328 -0.19 -17.35 3.57
N VAL A 329 -0.81 -17.72 2.45
CA VAL A 329 -2.13 -17.20 2.05
C VAL A 329 -3.19 -18.30 2.05
N SER A 330 -4.30 -18.04 2.71
CA SER A 330 -5.50 -18.90 2.74
C SER A 330 -6.65 -18.25 1.97
N GLU A 331 -7.37 -19.02 1.14
CA GLU A 331 -8.50 -18.50 0.33
C GLU A 331 -8.16 -17.24 -0.49
N GLY A 332 -6.90 -17.10 -0.92
CA GLY A 332 -6.36 -15.85 -1.48
C GLY A 332 -6.83 -15.52 -2.89
N PHE A 333 -6.86 -14.22 -3.18
CA PHE A 333 -6.94 -13.67 -4.54
C PHE A 333 -5.55 -13.15 -4.96
N ALA A 334 -5.23 -13.20 -6.25
CA ALA A 334 -3.93 -12.73 -6.75
C ALA A 334 -3.76 -11.21 -6.57
N ASP A 335 -4.81 -10.45 -6.89
CA ASP A 335 -4.95 -9.01 -6.66
C ASP A 335 -6.44 -8.64 -6.54
N LEU A 336 -6.73 -7.40 -6.18
CA LEU A 336 -8.09 -6.91 -5.92
C LEU A 336 -8.81 -6.40 -7.18
N VAL A 337 -8.07 -6.00 -8.22
CA VAL A 337 -8.61 -5.45 -9.48
C VAL A 337 -9.20 -6.58 -10.34
N THR A 338 -8.43 -7.64 -10.51
CA THR A 338 -8.81 -8.90 -11.18
C THR A 338 -9.95 -9.58 -10.42
N ALA A 339 -9.90 -9.60 -9.08
CA ALA A 339 -11.00 -10.12 -8.27
C ALA A 339 -12.29 -9.28 -8.43
N ALA A 340 -12.21 -7.95 -8.38
CA ALA A 340 -13.38 -7.09 -8.56
C ALA A 340 -14.02 -7.24 -9.96
N SER A 341 -13.22 -7.53 -10.99
CA SER A 341 -13.72 -7.80 -12.34
C SER A 341 -14.63 -9.05 -12.38
N GLY A 342 -14.25 -10.13 -11.69
CA GLY A 342 -15.13 -11.30 -11.54
C GLY A 342 -16.44 -11.00 -10.78
N ALA A 343 -16.40 -10.10 -9.79
CA ALA A 343 -17.61 -9.65 -9.10
C ALA A 343 -18.52 -8.78 -9.99
N ALA A 344 -17.93 -7.94 -10.85
CA ALA A 344 -18.63 -7.15 -11.84
C ALA A 344 -19.33 -8.04 -12.88
N ASP A 345 -18.62 -9.02 -13.46
CA ASP A 345 -19.19 -9.99 -14.39
C ASP A 345 -20.32 -10.81 -13.75
N CYS A 346 -20.14 -11.30 -12.52
CA CYS A 346 -21.20 -12.00 -11.82
C CYS A 346 -22.43 -11.11 -11.54
N ARG A 347 -22.26 -9.80 -11.32
CA ARG A 347 -23.39 -8.84 -11.20
C ARG A 347 -24.16 -8.71 -12.51
N LEU A 348 -23.48 -8.73 -13.66
CA LEU A 348 -24.10 -8.72 -14.99
C LEU A 348 -24.82 -10.04 -15.29
N LEU A 349 -24.20 -11.18 -14.96
CA LEU A 349 -24.78 -12.51 -15.14
C LEU A 349 -26.05 -12.70 -14.29
N GLU A 350 -26.07 -12.23 -13.04
CA GLU A 350 -27.28 -12.25 -12.21
C GLU A 350 -28.37 -11.27 -12.72
N ALA A 351 -27.98 -10.10 -13.26
CA ALA A 351 -28.92 -9.19 -13.91
C ALA A 351 -29.58 -9.84 -15.15
N TYR A 352 -28.78 -10.50 -16.00
CA TYR A 352 -29.29 -11.26 -17.14
C TYR A 352 -30.14 -12.46 -16.70
N ALA A 353 -29.75 -13.20 -15.66
CA ALA A 353 -30.56 -14.28 -15.07
C ALA A 353 -31.91 -13.78 -14.53
N GLY A 354 -32.04 -12.48 -14.24
CA GLY A 354 -33.28 -11.78 -13.92
C GLY A 354 -34.21 -11.47 -15.09
N THR A 355 -33.82 -11.76 -16.34
CA THR A 355 -34.67 -11.62 -17.54
C THR A 355 -35.54 -12.86 -17.78
N ASP A 356 -36.48 -12.81 -18.73
CA ASP A 356 -37.26 -14.00 -19.12
C ASP A 356 -36.39 -15.08 -19.81
N ALA A 357 -35.43 -14.67 -20.63
CA ALA A 357 -34.48 -15.59 -21.27
C ALA A 357 -33.53 -16.22 -20.23
N GLY A 358 -32.91 -15.41 -19.38
CA GLY A 358 -32.03 -15.88 -18.31
C GLY A 358 -32.73 -16.78 -17.27
N ARG A 359 -34.03 -16.55 -17.01
CA ARG A 359 -34.87 -17.44 -16.19
C ARG A 359 -35.17 -18.78 -16.86
N ALA A 360 -35.16 -18.86 -18.19
CA ALA A 360 -35.40 -20.12 -18.91
C ALA A 360 -34.19 -21.06 -18.84
N LEU A 361 -32.98 -20.52 -18.62
CA LEU A 361 -31.75 -21.29 -18.51
C LEU A 361 -31.73 -22.19 -17.26
N HIS A 362 -31.44 -23.46 -17.48
CA HIS A 362 -31.22 -24.46 -16.43
C HIS A 362 -30.05 -24.04 -15.51
N PRO A 363 -30.09 -24.36 -14.20
CA PRO A 363 -28.99 -24.01 -13.29
C PRO A 363 -27.60 -24.51 -13.72
N LEU A 364 -27.52 -25.61 -14.47
CA LEU A 364 -26.25 -26.07 -15.07
C LEU A 364 -25.80 -25.17 -16.23
N GLN A 365 -26.70 -24.74 -17.12
CA GLN A 365 -26.35 -23.79 -18.18
C GLN A 365 -25.80 -22.48 -17.58
N ARG A 366 -26.43 -21.98 -16.52
CA ARG A 366 -25.96 -20.77 -15.80
C ARG A 366 -24.60 -20.98 -15.10
N ALA A 367 -24.33 -22.18 -14.59
CA ALA A 367 -23.03 -22.52 -14.00
C ALA A 367 -21.91 -22.54 -15.06
N GLU A 368 -22.16 -23.19 -16.20
CA GLU A 368 -21.22 -23.31 -17.31
C GLU A 368 -21.01 -21.98 -18.06
N ILE A 369 -22.05 -21.13 -18.18
CA ILE A 369 -21.91 -19.75 -18.69
C ILE A 369 -20.96 -18.92 -17.79
N ALA A 370 -21.05 -19.10 -16.47
CA ALA A 370 -20.26 -18.38 -15.49
C ALA A 370 -18.85 -18.98 -15.24
N GLY A 371 -18.51 -20.10 -15.89
CA GLY A 371 -17.22 -20.79 -15.63
C GLY A 371 -17.07 -21.29 -14.19
N HIS A 372 -18.17 -21.64 -13.51
CA HIS A 372 -18.18 -22.00 -12.10
C HIS A 372 -18.86 -23.34 -11.84
N ALA A 373 -18.42 -24.05 -10.80
CA ALA A 373 -19.01 -25.33 -10.39
C ALA A 373 -20.49 -25.25 -9.99
N SER A 374 -21.04 -24.04 -9.76
CA SER A 374 -22.47 -23.82 -9.57
C SER A 374 -22.88 -22.40 -9.94
N ALA A 375 -24.12 -22.22 -10.40
CA ALA A 375 -24.71 -20.89 -10.58
C ALA A 375 -24.83 -20.08 -9.27
N ALA A 376 -24.77 -20.74 -8.11
CA ALA A 376 -24.79 -20.04 -6.82
C ALA A 376 -23.51 -19.25 -6.55
N THR A 377 -22.41 -19.52 -7.27
CA THR A 377 -21.15 -18.77 -7.12
C THR A 377 -21.34 -17.31 -7.53
N CYS A 378 -21.94 -17.02 -8.70
CA CYS A 378 -22.18 -15.64 -9.11
C CYS A 378 -23.21 -14.91 -8.26
N ALA A 379 -24.32 -15.58 -7.87
CA ALA A 379 -25.24 -15.02 -6.88
C ALA A 379 -24.54 -14.63 -5.56
N THR A 380 -23.58 -15.45 -5.11
CA THR A 380 -22.77 -15.17 -3.91
C THR A 380 -21.80 -14.00 -4.14
N TRP A 381 -21.09 -13.98 -5.27
CA TRP A 381 -20.11 -12.92 -5.58
C TRP A 381 -20.78 -11.57 -5.82
N ALA A 382 -21.84 -11.51 -6.62
CA ALA A 382 -22.63 -10.30 -6.84
C ALA A 382 -23.25 -9.79 -5.53
N GLY A 383 -23.78 -10.69 -4.69
CA GLY A 383 -24.37 -10.34 -3.41
C GLY A 383 -23.35 -9.92 -2.33
N ARG A 384 -22.11 -10.43 -2.38
CA ARG A 384 -21.07 -10.16 -1.39
C ARG A 384 -20.20 -8.95 -1.75
N PHE A 385 -19.81 -8.82 -3.02
CA PHE A 385 -18.82 -7.84 -3.48
C PHE A 385 -19.41 -6.78 -4.41
N GLY A 386 -20.64 -6.94 -4.92
CA GLY A 386 -21.28 -5.94 -5.78
C GLY A 386 -21.43 -4.56 -5.13
N GLY A 387 -21.50 -4.50 -3.79
CA GLY A 387 -21.49 -3.25 -3.03
C GLY A 387 -20.20 -2.43 -3.20
N ALA A 388 -19.04 -3.08 -3.36
CA ALA A 388 -17.75 -2.42 -3.61
C ALA A 388 -17.63 -1.81 -5.02
N LEU A 389 -18.62 -2.03 -5.89
CA LEU A 389 -18.72 -1.41 -7.22
C LEU A 389 -19.73 -0.25 -7.24
N ASP A 390 -20.69 -0.20 -6.31
CA ASP A 390 -21.78 0.78 -6.31
C ASP A 390 -21.64 1.81 -5.17
N PRO A 391 -21.33 3.07 -5.47
CA PRO A 391 -21.00 4.10 -4.49
C PRO A 391 -22.17 4.46 -3.57
N THR A 392 -23.41 4.08 -3.91
CA THR A 392 -24.60 4.40 -3.11
C THR A 392 -24.93 3.35 -2.05
N VAL A 393 -24.34 2.15 -2.15
CA VAL A 393 -24.61 1.03 -1.21
C VAL A 393 -23.33 0.45 -0.58
N GLY A 394 -22.14 0.73 -1.12
CA GLY A 394 -20.87 0.27 -0.54
C GLY A 394 -20.46 0.96 0.77
N CYS A 395 -20.95 2.17 1.05
CA CYS A 395 -20.49 2.94 2.20
C CYS A 395 -20.95 2.36 3.54
N ASP A 396 -20.00 2.24 4.49
CA ASP A 396 -20.24 1.83 5.88
C ASP A 396 -21.47 2.55 6.47
N PRO A 397 -22.45 1.81 7.03
CA PRO A 397 -23.54 2.36 7.83
C PRO A 397 -23.16 3.38 8.90
N ALA A 398 -21.91 3.39 9.40
CA ALA A 398 -21.38 4.34 10.37
C ALA A 398 -21.08 5.74 9.79
N ILE A 399 -20.71 5.87 8.50
CA ILE A 399 -20.50 7.17 7.84
C ILE A 399 -21.83 7.93 7.83
N ALA A 400 -21.89 9.21 8.19
CA ALA A 400 -23.18 9.91 8.17
C ALA A 400 -23.74 10.01 6.74
N ALA A 401 -25.05 9.83 6.57
CA ALA A 401 -25.68 9.83 5.24
C ALA A 401 -25.52 11.15 4.47
N ALA A 402 -25.22 12.26 5.18
CA ALA A 402 -24.91 13.55 4.57
C ALA A 402 -23.48 13.64 3.98
N ASP A 403 -22.57 12.75 4.37
CA ASP A 403 -21.20 12.70 3.88
C ASP A 403 -21.04 11.72 2.70
N ARG A 404 -21.95 10.74 2.56
CA ARG A 404 -21.94 9.73 1.49
C ARG A 404 -22.40 10.30 0.14
N TYR A 405 -21.91 9.71 -0.93
CA TYR A 405 -22.37 9.98 -2.29
C TYR A 405 -23.86 9.63 -2.46
N ASP A 406 -24.63 10.56 -3.02
CA ASP A 406 -25.98 10.34 -3.53
C ASP A 406 -26.14 11.06 -4.89
N PRO A 407 -26.55 10.36 -5.97
CA PRO A 407 -26.60 10.91 -7.33
C PRO A 407 -27.65 12.03 -7.52
N ALA A 408 -28.56 12.23 -6.57
CA ALA A 408 -29.60 13.27 -6.58
C ALA A 408 -29.41 14.32 -5.48
N ALA A 409 -29.00 13.91 -4.27
CA ALA A 409 -28.91 14.77 -3.09
C ALA A 409 -27.49 15.23 -2.75
N ASN A 410 -26.45 14.43 -3.04
CA ASN A 410 -25.08 14.72 -2.65
C ASN A 410 -24.02 14.12 -3.60
N ARG A 411 -23.88 14.68 -4.81
CA ARG A 411 -22.89 14.21 -5.80
C ARG A 411 -21.42 14.40 -5.40
N GLY A 412 -21.16 15.23 -4.38
CA GLY A 412 -19.82 15.48 -3.85
C GLY A 412 -19.48 14.68 -2.59
N GLY A 413 -20.35 13.79 -2.15
CA GLY A 413 -20.09 12.91 -1.01
C GLY A 413 -19.07 11.81 -1.32
N VAL A 414 -18.56 11.16 -0.27
CA VAL A 414 -17.60 10.05 -0.41
C VAL A 414 -18.24 8.87 -1.13
N ARG A 415 -17.51 8.33 -2.12
CA ARG A 415 -17.87 7.15 -2.89
C ARG A 415 -17.09 5.98 -2.32
N CYS A 416 -17.76 4.99 -1.74
CA CYS A 416 -17.06 3.87 -1.08
C CYS A 416 -16.89 2.66 -2.01
N THR A 417 -16.45 2.90 -3.25
CA THR A 417 -16.09 1.84 -4.19
C THR A 417 -14.64 1.41 -3.97
N LEU A 418 -14.25 0.25 -4.50
CA LEU A 418 -12.87 -0.20 -4.50
C LEU A 418 -11.93 0.83 -5.17
N ALA A 419 -12.32 1.35 -6.33
CA ALA A 419 -11.52 2.34 -7.07
C ALA A 419 -11.42 3.67 -6.29
N ASP A 420 -12.52 4.15 -5.72
CA ASP A 420 -12.55 5.41 -4.97
C ASP A 420 -11.80 5.32 -3.61
N ALA A 421 -11.66 4.12 -3.04
CA ALA A 421 -10.77 3.84 -1.89
C ALA A 421 -9.27 3.89 -2.28
N ALA A 422 -8.96 3.62 -3.55
CA ALA A 422 -7.62 3.70 -4.14
C ALA A 422 -7.43 4.93 -5.05
N ARG A 423 -8.23 6.00 -4.87
CA ARG A 423 -8.25 7.17 -5.78
C ARG A 423 -6.95 7.98 -5.88
N ASN A 424 -5.99 7.78 -4.98
CA ASN A 424 -4.66 8.40 -5.09
C ASN A 424 -3.71 7.56 -5.98
N GLN A 425 -4.02 6.27 -6.13
CA GLN A 425 -3.31 5.26 -6.91
C GLN A 425 -4.01 4.97 -8.25
N SER A 426 -5.17 5.57 -8.47
CA SER A 426 -5.99 5.42 -9.67
C SER A 426 -6.00 6.72 -10.45
N LEU A 427 -6.16 6.64 -11.78
CA LEU A 427 -6.53 7.83 -12.55
C LEU A 427 -7.95 8.27 -12.17
N THR A 428 -8.23 9.56 -12.32
CA THR A 428 -9.55 10.15 -12.02
C THR A 428 -10.15 10.82 -13.25
N ASP A 429 -11.46 10.73 -13.37
CA ASP A 429 -12.23 11.46 -14.37
C ASP A 429 -12.13 12.98 -14.09
N PRO A 430 -11.73 13.82 -15.08
CA PRO A 430 -11.44 15.23 -14.84
C PRO A 430 -12.68 16.12 -14.65
N ASP A 431 -13.87 15.65 -15.05
CA ASP A 431 -15.13 16.41 -14.94
C ASP A 431 -15.86 16.13 -13.61
N THR A 432 -15.71 14.93 -13.06
CA THR A 432 -16.37 14.45 -11.83
C THR A 432 -15.43 14.31 -10.63
N GLY A 433 -14.14 14.07 -10.86
CA GLY A 433 -13.13 13.77 -9.85
C GLY A 433 -13.20 12.35 -9.26
N TRP A 434 -14.00 11.45 -9.84
CA TRP A 434 -14.17 10.07 -9.38
C TRP A 434 -13.03 9.18 -9.90
N ALA A 435 -12.71 8.10 -9.18
CA ALA A 435 -11.71 7.14 -9.64
C ALA A 435 -12.21 6.34 -10.86
N LEU A 436 -11.33 6.12 -11.84
CA LEU A 436 -11.60 5.32 -13.03
C LEU A 436 -11.37 3.83 -12.72
N PRO A 437 -12.41 2.97 -12.76
CA PRO A 437 -12.24 1.54 -12.54
C PRO A 437 -11.63 0.86 -13.77
N ALA A 438 -10.69 -0.06 -13.56
CA ALA A 438 -10.07 -0.87 -14.61
C ALA A 438 -10.91 -2.10 -15.02
N PHE A 439 -12.25 -1.98 -15.04
CA PHE A 439 -13.17 -3.04 -15.46
C PHE A 439 -13.69 -2.78 -16.88
N ASP A 440 -13.47 -3.73 -17.78
CA ASP A 440 -13.92 -3.72 -19.17
C ASP A 440 -14.65 -5.03 -19.47
N ASN A 441 -15.74 -4.97 -20.25
CA ASN A 441 -16.37 -6.18 -20.80
C ASN A 441 -16.68 -6.11 -22.30
N VAL A 442 -16.07 -5.19 -23.03
CA VAL A 442 -16.05 -5.15 -24.50
C VAL A 442 -15.26 -6.36 -25.02
N GLY A 443 -15.79 -7.03 -26.04
CA GLY A 443 -15.16 -8.22 -26.62
C GLY A 443 -15.35 -9.53 -25.83
N ILE A 444 -15.77 -9.50 -24.57
CA ILE A 444 -16.06 -10.71 -23.78
C ILE A 444 -17.24 -11.50 -24.38
N GLN A 445 -17.00 -12.77 -24.70
CA GLN A 445 -18.01 -13.69 -25.24
C GLN A 445 -18.54 -14.61 -24.14
N TYR A 446 -19.47 -14.11 -23.33
CA TYR A 446 -20.05 -14.86 -22.21
C TYR A 446 -20.67 -16.17 -22.69
N GLY A 447 -20.38 -17.28 -22.01
CA GLY A 447 -20.87 -18.61 -22.39
C GLY A 447 -20.25 -19.22 -23.65
N LEU A 448 -19.16 -18.67 -24.21
CA LEU A 448 -18.51 -19.25 -25.41
C LEU A 448 -18.06 -20.71 -25.19
N GLU A 449 -17.51 -21.03 -24.02
CA GLU A 449 -17.10 -22.41 -23.69
C GLU A 449 -18.32 -23.33 -23.55
N ALA A 450 -19.38 -22.86 -22.90
CA ALA A 450 -20.66 -23.59 -22.80
C ALA A 450 -21.29 -23.86 -24.19
N LEU A 451 -21.20 -22.91 -25.13
CA LEU A 451 -21.64 -23.10 -26.51
C LEU A 451 -20.77 -24.15 -27.23
N ASN A 452 -19.44 -24.05 -27.12
CA ASN A 452 -18.51 -25.00 -27.71
C ASN A 452 -18.67 -26.43 -27.14
N ALA A 453 -19.08 -26.54 -25.88
CA ALA A 453 -19.42 -27.80 -25.21
C ALA A 453 -20.83 -28.33 -25.56
N GLY A 454 -21.67 -27.55 -26.23
CA GLY A 454 -23.06 -27.90 -26.54
C GLY A 454 -23.98 -27.90 -25.31
N VAL A 455 -23.65 -27.14 -24.27
CA VAL A 455 -24.47 -26.93 -23.07
C VAL A 455 -25.54 -25.87 -23.32
N ILE A 456 -25.23 -24.86 -24.13
CA ILE A 456 -26.17 -23.82 -24.58
C ILE A 456 -26.27 -23.82 -26.11
N GLU A 457 -27.44 -23.46 -26.61
CA GLU A 457 -27.71 -23.32 -28.04
C GLU A 457 -27.18 -21.98 -28.58
N VAL A 458 -27.03 -21.90 -29.91
CA VAL A 458 -26.57 -20.67 -30.58
C VAL A 458 -27.47 -19.47 -30.28
N ASP A 459 -28.79 -19.68 -30.23
CA ASP A 459 -29.76 -18.61 -29.94
C ASP A 459 -29.65 -18.13 -28.48
N GLU A 460 -29.37 -19.03 -27.52
CA GLU A 460 -29.14 -18.67 -26.10
C GLU A 460 -27.85 -17.86 -25.94
N PHE A 461 -26.76 -18.25 -26.63
CA PHE A 461 -25.49 -17.52 -26.64
C PHE A 461 -25.62 -16.11 -27.26
N LEU A 462 -26.39 -15.98 -28.34
CA LEU A 462 -26.62 -14.70 -29.01
C LEU A 462 -27.50 -13.76 -28.17
N ASP A 463 -28.58 -14.28 -27.55
CA ASP A 463 -29.44 -13.50 -26.66
C ASP A 463 -28.66 -13.01 -25.42
N LEU A 464 -27.90 -13.90 -24.77
CA LEU A 464 -27.00 -13.55 -23.66
C LEU A 464 -26.05 -12.41 -24.04
N ASN A 465 -25.30 -12.54 -25.13
CA ASN A 465 -24.27 -11.55 -25.47
C ASN A 465 -24.84 -10.23 -26.02
N ALA A 466 -26.09 -10.22 -26.49
CA ALA A 466 -26.83 -9.03 -26.86
C ALA A 466 -27.53 -8.34 -25.67
N GLY A 467 -27.92 -9.11 -24.65
CA GLY A 467 -28.73 -8.63 -23.52
C GLY A 467 -27.97 -8.41 -22.20
N ILE A 468 -26.73 -8.87 -22.07
CA ILE A 468 -25.96 -8.78 -20.81
C ILE A 468 -25.50 -7.36 -20.45
N GLY A 469 -25.27 -6.50 -21.45
CA GLY A 469 -24.87 -5.12 -21.23
C GLY A 469 -23.53 -4.96 -20.48
N GLY A 470 -23.45 -3.96 -19.61
CA GLY A 470 -22.28 -3.60 -18.81
C GLY A 470 -22.67 -2.85 -17.54
N LEU A 471 -21.71 -2.24 -16.86
CA LEU A 471 -21.92 -1.37 -15.71
C LEU A 471 -21.79 0.12 -16.08
N ASP A 472 -22.64 0.97 -15.49
CA ASP A 472 -22.54 2.43 -15.56
C ASP A 472 -21.47 3.01 -14.62
N GLY A 473 -21.30 4.35 -14.62
CA GLY A 473 -20.34 5.05 -13.76
C GLY A 473 -20.64 5.02 -12.25
N ASP A 474 -21.74 4.41 -11.84
CA ASP A 474 -22.06 4.06 -10.45
C ASP A 474 -22.07 2.51 -10.25
N GLY A 475 -21.44 1.76 -11.16
CA GLY A 475 -21.31 0.30 -11.07
C GLY A 475 -22.62 -0.48 -11.21
N ARG A 476 -23.67 0.07 -11.84
CA ARG A 476 -24.98 -0.58 -11.99
C ARG A 476 -25.20 -1.14 -13.40
N PRO A 477 -25.93 -2.27 -13.56
CA PRO A 477 -26.25 -2.83 -14.86
C PRO A 477 -26.91 -1.82 -15.81
N ALA A 478 -26.37 -1.71 -17.02
CA ALA A 478 -26.74 -0.80 -18.08
C ALA A 478 -26.76 -1.51 -19.44
N GLU A 479 -27.50 -0.97 -20.43
CA GLU A 479 -27.69 -1.62 -21.74
C GLU A 479 -26.39 -1.72 -22.57
N LEU A 480 -25.44 -0.80 -22.38
CA LEU A 480 -24.17 -0.77 -23.08
C LEU A 480 -23.09 -1.48 -22.24
N ARG A 481 -22.18 -2.18 -22.92
CA ARG A 481 -20.97 -2.76 -22.33
C ARG A 481 -20.08 -1.66 -21.74
N THR A 482 -19.36 -2.00 -20.67
CA THR A 482 -18.36 -1.11 -20.07
C THR A 482 -17.09 -1.21 -20.89
N GLU A 483 -16.70 -0.09 -21.49
CA GLU A 483 -15.36 0.14 -22.03
C GLU A 483 -14.56 0.86 -20.95
N ALA A 484 -13.46 0.26 -20.48
CA ALA A 484 -12.58 0.90 -19.50
C ALA A 484 -11.76 2.00 -20.17
N ASP A 485 -11.34 3.00 -19.40
CA ASP A 485 -10.34 3.94 -19.89
C ASP A 485 -9.00 3.22 -20.12
N PRO A 486 -8.43 3.23 -21.34
CA PRO A 486 -7.20 2.49 -21.64
C PRO A 486 -5.97 2.98 -20.86
N GLU A 487 -5.92 4.27 -20.49
CA GLU A 487 -4.85 4.80 -19.64
C GLU A 487 -5.04 4.33 -18.20
N ALA A 488 -6.29 4.23 -17.70
CA ALA A 488 -6.55 3.69 -16.36
C ALA A 488 -6.18 2.20 -16.24
N VAL A 489 -6.49 1.39 -17.27
CA VAL A 489 -6.07 -0.02 -17.34
C VAL A 489 -4.54 -0.12 -17.38
N LEU A 490 -3.87 0.65 -18.26
CA LEU A 490 -2.40 0.67 -18.33
C LEU A 490 -1.77 1.10 -17.00
N HIS A 491 -2.31 2.13 -16.35
CA HIS A 491 -1.83 2.64 -15.07
C HIS A 491 -1.91 1.58 -13.95
N ALA A 492 -2.96 0.77 -13.92
CA ALA A 492 -3.10 -0.32 -12.97
C ALA A 492 -1.97 -1.37 -13.11
N TYR A 493 -1.57 -1.69 -14.34
CA TYR A 493 -0.41 -2.55 -14.60
C TYR A 493 0.93 -1.86 -14.31
N GLU A 494 1.13 -0.63 -14.79
CA GLU A 494 2.40 0.12 -14.63
C GLU A 494 2.73 0.46 -13.17
N THR A 495 1.71 0.59 -12.31
CA THR A 495 1.90 0.87 -10.89
C THR A 495 1.87 -0.37 -9.99
N GLY A 496 1.63 -1.56 -10.54
CA GLY A 496 1.65 -2.83 -9.80
C GLY A 496 0.32 -3.25 -9.14
N ARG A 497 -0.78 -2.51 -9.33
CA ARG A 497 -2.11 -2.83 -8.75
C ARG A 497 -2.71 -4.14 -9.25
N VAL A 498 -2.20 -4.66 -10.37
CA VAL A 498 -2.53 -6.00 -10.91
C VAL A 498 -1.36 -6.94 -10.65
N SER A 499 -1.64 -8.18 -10.24
CA SER A 499 -0.58 -9.15 -9.96
C SER A 499 0.01 -9.70 -11.25
N MET A 500 1.33 -9.55 -11.38
CA MET A 500 2.15 -9.92 -12.54
C MET A 500 3.18 -11.01 -12.21
N GLY A 501 3.23 -11.50 -10.96
CA GLY A 501 4.25 -12.45 -10.51
C GLY A 501 5.64 -11.84 -10.34
N GLY A 502 5.71 -10.52 -10.08
CA GLY A 502 6.98 -9.78 -9.93
C GLY A 502 7.51 -9.72 -8.49
N GLY A 503 8.60 -8.98 -8.29
CA GLY A 503 9.22 -8.76 -6.98
C GLY A 503 9.66 -10.06 -6.31
N ASP A 504 9.39 -10.19 -5.01
CA ASP A 504 9.72 -11.38 -4.22
C ASP A 504 8.75 -12.56 -4.50
N GLN A 505 7.83 -12.45 -5.48
CA GLN A 505 7.03 -13.57 -5.99
C GLN A 505 7.73 -14.39 -7.09
N ALA A 506 8.81 -13.88 -7.68
CA ALA A 506 9.51 -14.55 -8.79
C ALA A 506 10.50 -15.61 -8.26
N GLU A 507 10.25 -16.88 -8.56
CA GLU A 507 11.20 -18.01 -8.34
C GLU A 507 12.39 -18.01 -9.34
#